data_AF-A0A136KWI2-F1
#
_entry.id   AF-A0A136KWI2-F1
#
_cell.length_a   1.000
_cell.length_b   1.000
_cell.length_c   1.000
_cell.angle_alpha   90.00
_cell.angle_beta   90.00
_cell.angle_gamma   90.00
#
_symmetry.space_group_name_H-M   'P 1'
#
loop_
_entity.id
_entity.type
_entity.pdbx_description
1 polymer ?
#
loop_
_entity_poly.entity_id
_entity_poly.type
_entity_poly.pdbx_seq_one_letter_code
_entity_poly.pdbx_strand_id
1 'polypeptide(L)'
;MPRRPPCSNSLTRRIKLTVAYDGTDFCGWAAQAGRRTVQSTLIEAVRRVSGEDTEIVGASRTDSGAHAKGQVCHFDTATPIEPARWTQALNRILPPDVAVCRAAYVSPRFHARFCASDRRYRYRIATGDRDPFADRYAHWLGRTLDLSAYADCGRGTRRGARLSQLHRGARSSNSELRQRTSLGRSLPGWGRGADRCGGHGLPPRDDAEDRRSPARGGPGQARR
;
A
#
# COMPACT_ATOMS: atom_id res chain seq x y z
N MET A 1 -1.43 -6.55 45.36
CA MET A 1 -0.28 -6.14 44.52
C MET A 1 -0.81 -5.79 43.13
N PRO A 2 -0.90 -4.52 42.71
CA PRO A 2 -1.25 -4.22 41.33
C PRO A 2 -0.09 -4.66 40.43
N ARG A 3 -0.39 -5.51 39.44
CA ARG A 3 0.57 -6.00 38.46
C ARG A 3 1.10 -4.80 37.67
N ARG A 4 2.43 -4.62 37.62
CA ARG A 4 3.09 -3.64 36.76
C ARG A 4 2.57 -3.80 35.31
N PRO A 5 2.23 -2.71 34.60
CA PRO A 5 1.93 -2.80 33.18
C PRO A 5 3.18 -3.31 32.43
N PRO A 6 3.06 -4.19 31.43
CA PRO A 6 4.20 -4.67 30.66
C PRO A 6 4.88 -3.47 29.99
N CYS A 7 6.19 -3.35 30.20
CA CYS A 7 7.04 -2.33 29.59
C CYS A 7 6.88 -2.38 28.06
N SER A 8 6.65 -1.23 27.43
CA SER A 8 6.47 -1.11 25.99
C SER A 8 7.70 -1.61 25.24
N ASN A 9 7.58 -2.74 24.55
CA ASN A 9 8.64 -3.30 23.72
C ASN A 9 8.84 -2.35 22.51
N SER A 10 9.92 -1.57 22.48
CA SER A 10 10.10 -0.44 21.55
C SER A 10 10.80 -0.78 20.23
N LEU A 11 10.83 -2.05 19.82
CA LEU A 11 11.57 -2.50 18.62
C LEU A 11 10.70 -2.72 17.38
N THR A 12 9.38 -2.63 17.50
CA THR A 12 8.46 -2.85 16.38
C THR A 12 8.42 -1.62 15.47
N ARG A 13 8.75 -1.83 14.19
CA ARG A 13 8.74 -0.82 13.13
C ARG A 13 7.54 -1.06 12.22
N ARG A 14 6.91 0.03 11.77
CA ARG A 14 5.82 -0.02 10.79
C ARG A 14 6.35 0.23 9.39
N ILE A 15 6.14 -0.74 8.49
CA ILE A 15 6.51 -0.66 7.09
C ILE A 15 5.26 -0.38 6.27
N LYS A 16 5.33 0.66 5.43
CA LYS A 16 4.35 0.93 4.37
C LYS A 16 4.86 0.35 3.06
N LEU A 17 4.05 -0.48 2.41
CA LEU A 17 4.28 -0.96 1.06
C LEU A 17 3.33 -0.28 0.06
N THR A 18 3.85 -0.02 -1.13
CA THR A 18 3.06 0.28 -2.33
C THR A 18 3.18 -0.91 -3.27
N VAL A 19 2.05 -1.54 -3.59
CA VAL A 19 1.99 -2.81 -4.31
C VAL A 19 1.19 -2.63 -5.60
N ALA A 20 1.73 -3.13 -6.70
CA ALA A 20 1.01 -3.34 -7.94
C ALA A 20 0.71 -4.83 -8.13
N TYR A 21 -0.44 -5.15 -8.68
CA TYR A 21 -0.79 -6.53 -9.00
C TYR A 21 -1.77 -6.61 -10.17
N ASP A 22 -1.64 -7.69 -10.94
CA ASP A 22 -2.66 -8.17 -11.86
C ASP A 22 -3.65 -9.04 -11.08
N GLY A 23 -4.87 -8.55 -10.90
CA GLY A 23 -5.90 -9.23 -10.13
C GLY A 23 -6.60 -10.39 -10.83
N THR A 24 -6.30 -10.66 -12.10
CA THR A 24 -7.03 -11.63 -12.95
C THR A 24 -7.20 -12.98 -12.26
N ASP A 25 -6.10 -13.50 -11.70
CA ASP A 25 -6.02 -14.85 -11.13
C ASP A 25 -6.11 -14.83 -9.58
N PHE A 26 -6.69 -13.76 -9.01
CA PHE A 26 -6.92 -13.60 -7.57
C PHE A 26 -8.41 -13.52 -7.21
N CYS A 27 -8.76 -14.13 -6.09
CA CYS A 27 -10.07 -13.99 -5.45
C CYS A 27 -10.23 -12.65 -4.68
N GLY A 28 -9.55 -11.60 -5.15
CA GLY A 28 -9.56 -10.25 -4.58
C GLY A 28 -8.41 -10.00 -3.61
N TRP A 29 -8.52 -8.88 -2.89
CA TRP A 29 -7.50 -8.47 -1.92
C TRP A 29 -7.51 -9.31 -0.64
N ALA A 30 -8.66 -9.38 0.03
CA ALA A 30 -8.73 -9.84 1.43
C ALA A 30 -8.45 -11.34 1.57
N ALA A 31 -7.71 -11.75 2.61
CA ALA A 31 -7.43 -13.15 2.91
C ALA A 31 -8.74 -13.95 3.13
N GLN A 32 -8.82 -15.12 2.50
CA GLN A 32 -9.94 -16.04 2.57
C GLN A 32 -9.41 -17.47 2.59
N ALA A 33 -10.02 -18.35 3.38
CA ALA A 33 -9.59 -19.74 3.49
C ALA A 33 -9.69 -20.46 2.14
N GLY A 34 -8.62 -21.18 1.75
CA GLY A 34 -8.58 -21.98 0.52
C GLY A 34 -8.63 -21.19 -0.79
N ARG A 35 -8.47 -19.86 -0.75
CA ARG A 35 -8.48 -19.00 -1.94
C ARG A 35 -7.15 -18.28 -2.08
N ARG A 36 -6.72 -18.08 -3.33
CA ARG A 36 -5.56 -17.26 -3.64
C ARG A 36 -5.95 -15.79 -3.61
N THR A 37 -5.42 -15.03 -2.66
CA THR A 37 -5.70 -13.59 -2.52
C THR A 37 -4.41 -12.80 -2.42
N VAL A 38 -4.47 -11.51 -2.74
CA VAL A 38 -3.27 -10.67 -2.72
C VAL A 38 -2.73 -10.52 -1.31
N GLN A 39 -3.62 -10.36 -0.32
CA GLN A 39 -3.22 -10.22 1.09
C GLN A 39 -2.55 -11.49 1.61
N SER A 40 -3.09 -12.69 1.32
CA SER A 40 -2.45 -13.95 1.78
C SER A 40 -1.08 -14.16 1.13
N THR A 41 -0.96 -13.84 -0.15
CA THR A 41 0.30 -13.92 -0.91
C THR A 41 1.36 -13.00 -0.33
N LEU A 42 0.98 -11.76 0.01
CA LEU A 42 1.90 -10.80 0.66
C LEU A 42 2.28 -11.24 2.07
N ILE A 43 1.33 -11.76 2.87
CA ILE A 43 1.60 -12.25 4.23
C ILE A 43 2.62 -13.39 4.19
N GLU A 44 2.43 -14.35 3.29
CA GLU A 44 3.36 -15.45 3.12
C GLU A 44 4.74 -14.98 2.67
N ALA A 45 4.79 -14.05 1.71
CA ALA A 45 6.05 -13.47 1.26
C ALA A 45 6.78 -12.72 2.38
N VAL A 46 6.08 -11.89 3.16
CA VAL A 46 6.65 -11.19 4.31
C VAL A 46 7.18 -12.19 5.33
N ARG A 47 6.40 -13.21 5.68
CA ARG A 47 6.81 -14.27 6.61
C ARG A 47 8.07 -15.00 6.13
N ARG A 48 8.20 -15.29 4.84
CA ARG A 48 9.41 -15.93 4.28
C ARG A 48 10.65 -15.02 4.39
N VAL A 49 10.49 -13.70 4.38
CA VAL A 49 11.59 -12.73 4.49
C VAL A 49 11.94 -12.42 5.95
N SER A 50 10.95 -12.18 6.82
CA SER A 50 11.19 -11.83 8.23
C SER A 50 11.29 -13.02 9.16
N GLY A 51 10.70 -14.17 8.80
CA GLY A 51 10.44 -15.27 9.73
C GLY A 51 9.31 -15.00 10.72
N GLU A 52 8.63 -13.84 10.63
CA GLU A 52 7.59 -13.41 11.57
C GLU A 52 6.19 -13.64 10.99
N ASP A 53 5.24 -14.06 11.82
CA ASP A 53 3.83 -14.04 11.47
C ASP A 53 3.28 -12.62 11.66
N THR A 54 3.02 -11.92 10.55
CA THR A 54 2.57 -10.52 10.56
C THR A 54 1.20 -10.36 9.92
N GLU A 55 0.37 -9.48 10.48
CA GLU A 55 -0.84 -9.01 9.80
C GLU A 55 -0.49 -7.90 8.81
N ILE A 56 -1.08 -7.97 7.60
CA ILE A 56 -0.97 -6.92 6.58
C ILE A 56 -2.32 -6.24 6.42
N VAL A 57 -2.36 -4.91 6.61
CA VAL A 57 -3.59 -4.10 6.49
C VAL A 57 -3.52 -3.20 5.26
N GLY A 58 -4.45 -3.41 4.32
CA GLY A 58 -4.59 -2.65 3.08
C GLY A 58 -5.39 -1.33 3.22
N ALA A 59 -5.16 -0.41 2.29
CA ALA A 59 -5.86 0.88 2.22
C ALA A 59 -7.30 0.77 1.67
N SER A 60 -7.53 -0.21 0.81
CA SER A 60 -8.85 -0.61 0.29
C SER A 60 -8.93 -2.12 0.10
N ARG A 61 -10.16 -2.63 0.01
CA ARG A 61 -10.43 -3.97 -0.53
C ARG A 61 -10.64 -3.83 -2.04
N THR A 62 -10.23 -4.84 -2.78
CA THR A 62 -10.57 -5.02 -4.19
C THR A 62 -11.28 -6.36 -4.35
N ASP A 63 -12.25 -6.39 -5.25
CA ASP A 63 -13.00 -7.60 -5.58
C ASP A 63 -12.16 -8.53 -6.46
N SER A 64 -12.63 -9.77 -6.65
CA SER A 64 -11.95 -10.74 -7.52
C SER A 64 -11.81 -10.21 -8.94
N GLY A 65 -10.64 -10.43 -9.56
CA GLY A 65 -10.32 -9.93 -10.89
C GLY A 65 -9.83 -8.48 -10.96
N ALA A 66 -10.05 -7.66 -9.92
CA ALA A 66 -9.67 -6.26 -9.97
C ALA A 66 -8.15 -6.06 -9.78
N HIS A 67 -7.51 -5.30 -10.67
CA HIS A 67 -6.08 -5.00 -10.59
C HIS A 67 -5.79 -3.75 -9.75
N ALA A 68 -4.52 -3.58 -9.34
CA ALA A 68 -4.05 -2.34 -8.75
C ALA A 68 -2.68 -1.94 -9.29
N LYS A 69 -2.49 -0.62 -9.50
CA LYS A 69 -1.17 -0.04 -9.85
C LYS A 69 -0.39 0.49 -8.64
N GLY A 70 -1.03 0.54 -7.47
CA GLY A 70 -0.46 1.19 -6.29
C GLY A 70 -1.38 1.05 -5.08
N GLN A 71 -1.82 -0.17 -4.79
CA GLN A 71 -2.48 -0.48 -3.54
C GLN A 71 -1.49 -0.24 -2.41
N VAL A 72 -1.90 0.49 -1.38
CA VAL A 72 -1.07 0.75 -0.21
C VAL A 72 -1.45 -0.22 0.89
N CYS A 73 -0.47 -0.84 1.53
CA CYS A 73 -0.67 -1.61 2.74
C CYS A 73 0.42 -1.31 3.76
N HIS A 74 0.21 -1.76 5.00
CA HIS A 74 1.23 -1.69 6.03
C HIS A 74 1.21 -2.95 6.90
N PHE A 75 2.34 -3.20 7.54
CA PHE A 75 2.51 -4.23 8.56
C PHE A 75 3.57 -3.77 9.56
N ASP A 76 3.59 -4.45 10.69
CA ASP A 76 4.53 -4.23 11.77
C ASP A 76 5.53 -5.39 11.84
N THR A 77 6.80 -5.09 12.07
CA THR A 77 7.88 -6.09 12.16
C THR A 77 8.93 -5.66 13.19
N ALA A 78 9.53 -6.61 13.89
CA ALA A 78 10.66 -6.35 14.77
C ALA A 78 12.01 -6.44 14.03
N THR A 79 12.01 -7.01 12.83
CA THR A 79 13.22 -7.15 12.02
C THR A 79 13.89 -5.81 11.72
N PRO A 80 15.24 -5.77 11.68
CA PRO A 80 16.00 -4.57 11.32
C PRO A 80 16.15 -4.40 9.80
N ILE A 81 15.28 -5.01 8.99
CA ILE A 81 15.40 -4.97 7.52
C ILE A 81 15.00 -3.59 7.03
N GLU A 82 15.95 -2.93 6.37
CA GLU A 82 15.72 -1.61 5.78
C GLU A 82 14.69 -1.64 4.63
N PRO A 83 13.87 -0.58 4.44
CA PRO A 83 12.78 -0.57 3.46
C PRO A 83 13.23 -0.87 2.03
N ALA A 84 14.40 -0.39 1.61
CA ALA A 84 14.93 -0.70 0.28
C ALA A 84 15.11 -2.21 0.07
N ARG A 85 15.57 -2.93 1.10
CA ARG A 85 15.77 -4.39 1.08
C ARG A 85 14.45 -5.14 1.05
N TRP A 86 13.41 -4.64 1.72
CA TRP A 86 12.06 -5.22 1.63
C TRP A 86 11.54 -5.28 0.20
N THR A 87 11.72 -4.20 -0.56
CA THR A 87 11.27 -4.15 -1.97
C THR A 87 11.97 -5.23 -2.80
N GLN A 88 13.29 -5.34 -2.67
CA GLN A 88 14.08 -6.32 -3.41
C GLN A 88 13.77 -7.76 -2.97
N ALA A 89 13.72 -8.02 -1.66
CA ALA A 89 13.50 -9.35 -1.11
C ALA A 89 12.12 -9.89 -1.48
N LEU A 90 11.06 -9.07 -1.30
CA LEU A 90 9.70 -9.46 -1.63
C LEU A 90 9.54 -9.74 -3.13
N ASN A 91 10.08 -8.89 -4.00
CA ASN A 91 9.96 -9.09 -5.45
C ASN A 91 10.73 -10.33 -5.98
N ARG A 92 11.67 -10.90 -5.22
CA ARG A 92 12.34 -12.15 -5.59
C ARG A 92 11.51 -13.41 -5.30
N ILE A 93 10.55 -13.32 -4.38
CA ILE A 93 9.73 -14.45 -3.93
C ILE A 93 8.27 -14.34 -4.32
N LEU A 94 7.79 -13.12 -4.60
CA LEU A 94 6.43 -12.90 -5.05
C LEU A 94 6.20 -13.51 -6.44
N PRO A 95 4.98 -13.99 -6.72
CA PRO A 95 4.62 -14.44 -8.05
C PRO A 95 4.66 -13.27 -9.05
N PRO A 96 4.80 -13.54 -10.36
CA PRO A 96 5.00 -12.51 -11.39
C PRO A 96 3.84 -11.52 -11.53
N ASP A 97 2.67 -11.86 -11.00
CA ASP A 97 1.45 -11.03 -11.02
C ASP A 97 1.33 -10.09 -9.80
N VAL A 98 2.32 -10.06 -8.89
CA VAL A 98 2.38 -9.12 -7.75
C VAL A 98 3.78 -8.55 -7.61
N ALA A 99 3.88 -7.22 -7.49
CA ALA A 99 5.14 -6.52 -7.26
C ALA A 99 5.01 -5.44 -6.19
N VAL A 100 5.98 -5.40 -5.29
CA VAL A 100 6.22 -4.27 -4.39
C VAL A 100 6.96 -3.19 -5.17
N CYS A 101 6.32 -2.05 -5.39
CA CYS A 101 6.92 -0.92 -6.08
C CYS A 101 7.80 -0.07 -5.15
N ARG A 102 7.43 -0.01 -3.86
CA ARG A 102 8.14 0.79 -2.85
C ARG A 102 7.82 0.29 -1.46
N ALA A 103 8.82 0.32 -0.58
CA ALA A 103 8.65 0.22 0.86
C ALA A 103 9.22 1.47 1.56
N ALA A 104 8.66 1.83 2.71
CA ALA A 104 9.16 2.91 3.56
C ALA A 104 8.81 2.66 5.02
N TYR A 105 9.68 3.08 5.94
CA TYR A 105 9.28 3.28 7.33
C TYR A 105 8.23 4.39 7.41
N VAL A 106 7.27 4.21 8.30
CA VAL A 106 6.25 5.21 8.62
C VAL A 106 6.05 5.29 10.12
N SER A 107 5.41 6.36 10.57
CA SER A 107 5.02 6.50 11.98
C SER A 107 4.26 5.25 12.44
N PRO A 108 4.46 4.77 13.68
CA PRO A 108 3.61 3.72 14.27
C PRO A 108 2.12 4.08 14.31
N ARG A 109 1.76 5.37 14.17
CA ARG A 109 0.38 5.86 14.07
C ARG A 109 -0.20 5.80 12.65
N PHE A 110 0.62 5.53 11.62
CA PHE A 110 0.14 5.42 10.26
C PHE A 110 -0.79 4.22 10.10
N HIS A 111 -1.96 4.42 9.51
CA HIS A 111 -2.86 3.33 9.16
C HIS A 111 -3.30 3.46 7.71
N ALA A 112 -2.94 2.48 6.85
CA ALA A 112 -3.16 2.52 5.40
C ALA A 112 -4.61 2.90 5.02
N ARG A 113 -5.61 2.36 5.73
CA ARG A 113 -7.02 2.69 5.50
C ARG A 113 -7.43 4.09 5.96
N PHE A 114 -7.03 4.55 7.14
CA PHE A 114 -7.61 5.76 7.73
C PHE A 114 -6.82 7.02 7.38
N CYS A 115 -5.51 6.90 7.18
CA CYS A 115 -4.63 8.01 6.79
C CYS A 115 -4.75 8.37 5.30
N ALA A 116 -5.29 7.47 4.46
CA ALA A 116 -5.55 7.75 3.06
C ALA A 116 -6.60 8.87 2.88
N SER A 117 -6.23 9.90 2.12
CA SER A 117 -7.05 11.07 1.79
C SER A 117 -8.04 10.80 0.67
N ASP A 118 -7.59 10.16 -0.42
CA ASP A 118 -8.42 9.78 -1.57
C ASP A 118 -8.08 8.36 -2.07
N ARG A 119 -9.00 7.79 -2.85
CA ARG A 119 -8.75 6.58 -3.66
C ARG A 119 -9.17 6.87 -5.08
N ARG A 120 -8.38 6.40 -6.05
CA ARG A 120 -8.64 6.59 -7.47
C ARG A 120 -8.80 5.25 -8.14
N TYR A 121 -9.93 5.10 -8.83
CA TYR A 121 -10.25 3.93 -9.63
C TYR A 121 -10.27 4.32 -11.10
N ARG A 122 -9.80 3.41 -11.95
CA ARG A 122 -9.83 3.57 -13.40
C ARG A 122 -10.47 2.35 -14.02
N TYR A 123 -11.57 2.56 -14.73
CA TYR A 123 -12.20 1.55 -15.57
C TYR A 123 -11.73 1.74 -17.00
N ARG A 124 -11.51 0.62 -17.69
CA ARG A 124 -11.20 0.58 -19.12
C ARG A 124 -12.30 -0.20 -19.80
N ILE A 125 -12.91 0.42 -20.79
CA ILE A 125 -13.96 -0.18 -21.61
C ILE A 125 -13.44 -0.13 -23.04
N ALA A 126 -13.37 -1.28 -23.69
CA ALA A 126 -12.96 -1.39 -25.09
C ALA A 126 -14.20 -1.43 -25.99
N THR A 127 -14.18 -0.62 -27.05
CA THR A 127 -15.23 -0.54 -28.07
C THR A 127 -14.65 -0.85 -29.44
N GLY A 128 -15.42 -1.50 -30.31
CA GLY A 128 -14.97 -1.97 -31.63
C GLY A 128 -14.63 -3.45 -31.61
N ASP A 129 -13.71 -3.86 -32.48
CA ASP A 129 -13.28 -5.25 -32.59
C ASP A 129 -12.66 -5.76 -31.30
N ARG A 130 -12.84 -7.07 -31.06
CA ARG A 130 -12.29 -7.72 -29.87
C ARG A 130 -10.76 -7.84 -30.00
N ASP A 131 -10.03 -7.33 -29.01
CA ASP A 131 -8.59 -7.47 -28.89
C ASP A 131 -8.24 -8.44 -27.74
N PRO A 132 -7.73 -9.65 -28.04
CA PRO A 132 -7.32 -10.62 -27.02
C PRO A 132 -6.28 -10.09 -26.02
N PHE A 133 -5.46 -9.09 -26.38
CA PHE A 133 -4.47 -8.50 -25.47
C PHE A 133 -5.10 -7.51 -24.48
N ALA A 134 -6.29 -7.00 -24.77
CA ALA A 134 -7.01 -6.08 -23.92
C ALA A 134 -7.97 -6.78 -22.94
N ASP A 135 -8.38 -8.02 -23.21
CA ASP A 135 -9.43 -8.74 -22.48
C ASP A 135 -9.19 -8.82 -20.95
N ARG A 136 -7.93 -8.99 -20.52
CA ARG A 136 -7.60 -9.02 -19.09
C ARG A 136 -7.75 -7.65 -18.42
N TYR A 137 -7.58 -6.56 -19.17
CA TYR A 137 -7.38 -5.22 -18.62
C TYR A 137 -8.47 -4.21 -19.01
N ALA A 138 -9.44 -4.62 -19.83
CA ALA A 138 -10.54 -3.81 -20.29
C ALA A 138 -11.79 -4.68 -20.50
N HIS A 139 -12.95 -4.15 -20.13
CA HIS A 139 -14.21 -4.78 -20.46
C HIS A 139 -14.56 -4.50 -21.92
N TRP A 140 -14.61 -5.53 -22.75
CA TRP A 140 -15.08 -5.41 -24.14
C TRP A 140 -16.59 -5.29 -24.18
N LEU A 141 -17.10 -4.19 -24.75
CA LEU A 141 -18.52 -3.85 -24.74
C LEU A 141 -19.31 -4.52 -25.88
N GLY A 142 -18.64 -4.96 -26.96
CA GLY A 142 -19.30 -5.55 -28.14
C GLY A 142 -20.20 -4.60 -28.95
N ARG A 143 -20.24 -3.32 -28.59
CA ARG A 143 -20.98 -2.26 -29.29
C ARG A 143 -20.25 -0.93 -29.17
N THR A 144 -20.65 0.03 -29.99
CA THR A 144 -20.20 1.41 -29.88
C THR A 144 -20.78 2.06 -28.62
N LEU A 145 -19.99 2.93 -27.98
CA LEU A 145 -20.41 3.71 -26.83
C LEU A 145 -20.60 5.17 -27.26
N ASP A 146 -21.81 5.71 -27.06
CA ASP A 146 -22.04 7.14 -27.23
C ASP A 146 -21.37 7.90 -26.08
N LEU A 147 -20.22 8.51 -26.39
CA LEU A 147 -19.45 9.29 -25.43
C LEU A 147 -20.13 10.60 -25.03
N SER A 148 -21.02 11.14 -25.88
CA SER A 148 -21.76 12.37 -25.57
C SER A 148 -22.80 12.09 -24.48
N ALA A 149 -23.62 11.05 -24.65
CA ALA A 149 -24.55 10.58 -23.63
C ALA A 149 -23.82 10.20 -22.32
N TYR A 150 -22.67 9.53 -22.41
CA TYR A 150 -21.86 9.19 -21.24
C TYR A 150 -21.34 10.43 -20.50
N ALA A 151 -20.84 11.43 -21.23
CA ALA A 151 -20.34 12.66 -20.65
C ALA A 151 -21.46 13.46 -19.96
N ASP A 152 -22.68 13.40 -20.50
CA ASP A 152 -23.86 14.08 -19.96
C ASP A 152 -24.31 13.46 -18.65
N CYS A 153 -24.43 12.12 -18.60
CA CYS A 153 -24.68 11.38 -17.36
C CYS A 153 -23.58 11.63 -16.30
N GLY A 154 -22.31 11.68 -16.74
CA GLY A 154 -21.16 11.90 -15.86
C GLY A 154 -21.05 13.31 -15.28
N ARG A 155 -21.82 14.30 -15.77
CA ARG A 155 -21.92 15.63 -15.15
C ARG A 155 -22.90 15.64 -13.97
N GLY A 156 -23.95 14.81 -14.02
CA GLY A 156 -24.92 14.64 -12.94
C GLY A 156 -24.34 14.01 -11.67
N THR A 157 -23.37 13.10 -11.79
CA THR A 157 -22.77 12.38 -10.66
C THR A 157 -21.67 13.15 -9.92
N ARG A 158 -21.13 14.24 -10.49
CA ARG A 158 -20.04 15.03 -9.88
C ARG A 158 -20.47 15.91 -8.71
N ARG A 159 -21.78 16.18 -8.56
CA ARG A 159 -22.34 16.98 -7.46
C ARG A 159 -23.02 16.07 -6.44
N GLY A 160 -22.27 15.57 -5.48
CA GLY A 160 -22.81 14.97 -4.25
C GLY A 160 -23.88 13.89 -4.47
N ALA A 161 -23.75 13.07 -5.52
CA ALA A 161 -24.72 12.02 -5.81
C ALA A 161 -24.72 10.98 -4.69
N ARG A 162 -25.92 10.62 -4.19
CA ARG A 162 -26.11 9.61 -3.15
C ARG A 162 -25.85 8.23 -3.75
N LEU A 163 -24.65 7.70 -3.52
CA LEU A 163 -24.21 6.40 -4.07
C LEU A 163 -25.08 5.21 -3.62
N SER A 164 -25.91 5.39 -2.60
CA SER A 164 -26.91 4.39 -2.17
C SER A 164 -27.85 3.97 -3.30
N GLN A 165 -28.05 4.81 -4.32
CA GLN A 165 -28.87 4.51 -5.49
C GLN A 165 -28.17 3.60 -6.51
N LEU A 166 -26.86 3.40 -6.41
CA LEU A 166 -26.07 2.51 -7.28
C LEU A 166 -25.78 1.16 -6.62
N HIS A 167 -26.17 0.96 -5.36
CA HIS A 167 -25.99 -0.29 -4.62
C HIS A 167 -27.25 -1.17 -4.69
N ARG A 168 -27.20 -2.28 -5.44
CA ARG A 168 -28.01 -3.45 -5.11
C ARG A 168 -27.29 -4.23 -4.01
N GLY A 169 -27.65 -3.96 -2.76
CA GLY A 169 -27.39 -4.83 -1.62
C GLY A 169 -25.96 -4.84 -1.05
N ALA A 170 -25.54 -3.78 -0.36
CA ALA A 170 -24.55 -3.86 0.73
C ALA A 170 -24.62 -2.59 1.60
N ARG A 171 -24.65 -2.77 2.93
CA ARG A 171 -24.76 -1.68 3.91
C ARG A 171 -23.52 -0.77 3.85
N SER A 172 -23.75 0.52 3.67
CA SER A 172 -22.73 1.56 3.48
C SER A 172 -22.17 2.10 4.79
N SER A 173 -20.84 2.13 4.93
CA SER A 173 -20.16 3.16 5.75
C SER A 173 -19.86 4.35 4.84
N ASN A 174 -20.41 5.51 5.20
CA ASN A 174 -20.42 6.74 4.41
C ASN A 174 -18.99 7.30 4.24
N SER A 175 -18.48 7.39 3.02
CA SER A 175 -17.31 8.21 2.70
C SER A 175 -17.56 8.95 1.39
N GLU A 176 -17.67 10.27 1.46
CA GLU A 176 -17.82 11.15 0.29
C GLU A 176 -16.65 10.93 -0.67
N LEU A 177 -16.96 10.42 -1.85
CA LEU A 177 -15.98 10.20 -2.92
C LEU A 177 -15.90 11.47 -3.78
N ARG A 178 -14.75 12.13 -3.82
CA ARG A 178 -14.48 13.15 -4.85
C ARG A 178 -14.07 12.45 -6.15
N GLN A 179 -15.04 12.17 -7.02
CA GLN A 179 -14.76 11.63 -8.35
C GLN A 179 -14.29 12.76 -9.28
N ARG A 180 -13.09 12.61 -9.85
CA ARG A 180 -12.57 13.50 -10.89
C ARG A 180 -12.39 12.69 -12.17
N THR A 181 -13.37 12.78 -13.06
CA THR A 181 -13.33 12.15 -14.39
C THR A 181 -12.53 13.06 -15.33
N SER A 182 -11.32 12.66 -15.70
CA SER A 182 -10.55 13.27 -16.79
C SER A 182 -10.67 12.41 -18.04
N LEU A 183 -11.34 12.93 -19.07
CA LEU A 183 -11.29 12.39 -20.42
C LEU A 183 -9.95 12.78 -21.05
N GLY A 184 -9.27 11.80 -21.66
CA GLY A 184 -8.22 11.97 -22.66
C GLY A 184 -7.26 13.16 -22.52
N ARG A 185 -6.32 13.10 -21.58
CA ARG A 185 -4.98 13.70 -21.71
C ARG A 185 -4.04 12.88 -20.85
N SER A 186 -2.88 12.53 -21.41
CA SER A 186 -1.79 11.87 -20.69
C SER A 186 -1.49 12.65 -19.41
N LEU A 187 -1.91 12.10 -18.26
CA LEU A 187 -1.58 12.67 -16.97
C LEU A 187 -0.08 12.43 -16.72
N PRO A 188 0.66 13.43 -16.21
CA PRO A 188 2.04 13.23 -15.80
C PRO A 188 2.09 12.18 -14.69
N GLY A 189 3.26 11.55 -14.56
CA GLY A 189 3.51 10.35 -13.76
C GLY A 189 2.87 10.32 -12.36
N TRP A 190 2.66 9.11 -11.85
CA TRP A 190 2.04 8.80 -10.57
C TRP A 190 2.78 9.46 -9.39
N GLY A 191 2.48 10.73 -9.13
CA GLY A 191 3.07 11.53 -8.07
C GLY A 191 2.32 11.36 -6.75
N ARG A 192 3.08 10.95 -5.72
CA ARG A 192 2.82 10.98 -4.27
C ARG A 192 1.39 11.39 -3.86
N GLY A 193 0.54 10.41 -3.55
CA GLY A 193 -0.64 10.66 -2.73
C GLY A 193 -0.22 11.19 -1.35
N ALA A 194 -0.82 12.29 -0.92
CA ALA A 194 -0.56 12.89 0.39
C ALA A 194 -1.26 12.06 1.48
N ASP A 195 -0.48 11.41 2.32
CA ASP A 195 -0.96 10.76 3.54
C ASP A 195 -1.28 11.86 4.57
N ARG A 196 -2.50 11.86 5.15
CA ARG A 196 -2.88 12.85 6.18
C ARG A 196 -2.05 12.73 7.45
N CYS A 197 -1.49 11.55 7.67
CA CYS A 197 -0.61 11.24 8.79
C CYS A 197 0.84 11.44 8.37
N GLY A 198 1.22 12.66 8.02
CA GLY A 198 2.61 13.03 7.81
C GLY A 198 3.31 13.19 9.16
N GLY A 199 4.41 12.47 9.38
CA GLY A 199 5.22 12.63 10.58
C GLY A 199 6.64 12.11 10.35
N HIS A 200 7.58 13.07 10.34
CA HIS A 200 9.03 12.98 10.51
C HIS A 200 9.66 11.60 10.36
N GLY A 201 10.45 11.44 9.29
CA GLY A 201 11.40 10.33 9.20
C GLY A 201 12.24 10.29 10.46
N LEU A 202 12.30 9.12 11.09
CA LEU A 202 13.31 8.85 12.11
C LEU A 202 14.68 9.09 11.45
N PRO A 203 15.56 9.93 12.02
CA PRO A 203 16.90 10.07 11.50
C PRO A 203 17.60 8.70 11.60
N PRO A 204 18.51 8.37 10.66
CA PRO A 204 19.39 7.22 10.82
C PRO A 204 20.12 7.38 12.15
N ARG A 205 20.13 6.32 12.97
CA ARG A 205 20.99 6.29 14.16
C ARG A 205 22.41 6.08 13.64
N ASP A 206 23.24 7.09 13.78
CA ASP A 206 24.69 6.96 13.61
C ASP A 206 25.21 5.99 14.66
N ASP A 207 25.73 4.85 14.20
CA ASP A 207 26.60 3.99 14.99
C ASP A 207 27.95 4.70 15.14
N ALA A 208 28.19 5.32 16.29
CA ALA A 208 29.51 5.84 16.66
C ALA A 208 29.78 5.60 18.15
N GLU A 209 30.46 4.48 18.38
CA GLU A 209 31.41 4.15 19.46
C GLU A 209 31.22 4.78 20.85
N ASP A 210 30.80 3.91 21.76
CA ASP A 210 31.09 3.97 23.18
C ASP A 210 32.61 3.89 23.43
N ARG A 211 33.25 5.03 23.69
CA ARG A 211 34.53 5.09 24.43
C ARG A 211 34.48 6.20 25.46
N ARG A 212 34.09 5.85 26.68
CA ARG A 212 34.56 6.56 27.88
C ARG A 212 35.13 5.59 28.89
N SER A 213 36.41 5.76 29.20
CA SER A 213 36.84 5.80 30.59
C SER A 213 38.12 6.63 30.75
N PRO A 214 38.18 7.52 31.75
CA PRO A 214 39.32 8.41 31.97
C PRO A 214 40.31 7.80 32.97
N ALA A 215 41.60 7.99 32.75
CA ALA A 215 42.62 7.82 33.78
C ALA A 215 43.47 9.08 33.87
N ARG A 216 43.45 9.71 35.05
CA ARG A 216 44.30 10.83 35.45
C ARG A 216 45.65 10.31 35.96
N GLY A 217 46.71 11.09 35.76
CA GLY A 217 47.92 11.08 36.60
C GLY A 217 49.26 10.90 35.86
N GLY A 218 50.00 12.00 35.61
CA GLY A 218 51.39 12.00 35.11
C GLY A 218 52.44 11.78 36.21
N PRO A 219 53.66 12.37 36.18
CA PRO A 219 54.48 12.86 35.06
C PRO A 219 55.95 12.33 35.09
N GLY A 220 56.70 12.54 34.00
CA GLY A 220 58.16 12.75 34.01
C GLY A 220 59.09 11.54 33.83
N GLN A 221 59.93 11.57 32.80
CA GLN A 221 61.40 11.65 32.92
C GLN A 221 62.08 11.71 31.54
N ALA A 222 63.23 12.40 31.54
CA ALA A 222 64.05 12.83 30.42
C ALA A 222 64.93 11.72 29.81
N ARG A 223 65.27 11.88 28.54
CA ARG A 223 66.47 11.35 27.85
C ARG A 223 66.85 12.41 26.80
N ARG A 224 68.01 13.09 26.86
CA ARG A 224 69.35 12.64 26.41
C ARG A 224 69.32 11.84 25.12
#